data_AF-A0A350H695-F1
#
_entry.id   AF-A0A350H695-F1
#
_cell.length_a   1.000
_cell.length_b   1.000
_cell.length_c   1.000
_cell.angle_alpha   90.00
_cell.angle_beta   90.00
_cell.angle_gamma   90.00
#
_symmetry.space_group_name_H-M   'P 1'
#
loop_
_entity.id
_entity.type
_entity.pdbx_description
1 polymer ?
#
loop_
_entity_poly.entity_id
_entity_poly.type
_entity_poly.pdbx_seq_one_letter_code
_entity_poly.pdbx_strand_id
1 'polypeptide(L)'
;MDYTVTYVDNKKVGTAKVIIKGIGVFTGSKKVTFKIVKTINGKDIDDKTKNESANDIKGVSSITDGKLIYKVTKEGTLDGKTVGKVTVVGLKKKSLKKVSIKSVLIYEGVKYKVTAIGKKAFKNGKKLKSIVIGKNVSKISKGAFAGCKKLKSITIKSKKIKKFVKGTFKGVKKICVIKVPKAKKKVYAKKIKKAGFKGIVK
;
A
#
# COMPACT_ATOMS: atom_id res chain seq x y z
N MET A 1 -1.52 5.59 -35.81
CA MET A 1 -0.64 5.36 -34.64
C MET A 1 -1.07 6.36 -33.59
N ASP A 2 -1.49 5.93 -32.42
CA ASP A 2 -2.21 6.79 -31.46
C ASP A 2 -1.32 7.32 -30.32
N TYR A 3 -0.02 7.02 -30.42
CA TYR A 3 1.00 7.44 -29.49
C TYR A 3 2.36 7.56 -30.18
N THR A 4 3.28 8.26 -29.51
CA THR A 4 4.71 8.31 -29.81
C THR A 4 5.49 7.57 -28.73
N VAL A 5 6.59 6.94 -29.13
CA VAL A 5 7.57 6.33 -28.22
C VAL A 5 8.89 7.06 -28.40
N THR A 6 9.42 7.65 -27.34
CA THR A 6 10.72 8.30 -27.35
C THR A 6 11.66 7.65 -26.34
N TYR A 7 12.96 7.72 -26.63
CA TYR A 7 14.01 7.13 -25.81
C TYR A 7 14.96 8.22 -25.33
N VAL A 8 15.40 8.10 -24.07
CA VAL A 8 16.38 9.02 -23.47
C VAL A 8 17.48 8.19 -22.82
N ASP A 9 18.73 8.66 -22.93
CA ASP A 9 19.90 8.05 -22.31
C ASP A 9 20.15 6.59 -22.77
N ASN A 10 19.76 6.22 -23.99
CA ASN A 10 19.72 4.81 -24.46
C ASN A 10 20.99 4.29 -25.17
N LYS A 11 22.08 5.06 -25.21
CA LYS A 11 23.31 4.70 -25.96
C LYS A 11 24.48 4.25 -25.09
N LYS A 12 24.49 4.61 -23.80
CA LYS A 12 25.61 4.35 -22.89
C LYS A 12 25.11 3.50 -21.71
N VAL A 13 26.03 2.75 -21.10
CA VAL A 13 25.80 2.06 -19.82
C VAL A 13 25.26 3.06 -18.80
N GLY A 14 24.18 2.71 -18.11
CA GLY A 14 23.47 3.65 -17.25
C GLY A 14 21.98 3.34 -17.17
N THR A 15 21.18 4.32 -16.72
CA THR A 15 19.71 4.19 -16.68
C THR A 15 19.08 4.93 -17.85
N ALA A 16 18.49 4.20 -18.78
CA ALA A 16 17.76 4.72 -19.93
C ALA A 16 16.25 4.87 -19.63
N LYS A 17 15.55 5.67 -20.43
CA LYS A 17 14.10 5.91 -20.32
C LYS A 17 13.40 5.63 -21.64
N VAL A 18 12.22 5.02 -21.55
CA VAL A 18 11.22 4.99 -22.62
C VAL A 18 10.06 5.89 -22.20
N ILE A 19 9.61 6.77 -23.08
CA ILE A 19 8.49 7.67 -22.85
C ILE A 19 7.45 7.38 -23.92
N ILE A 20 6.27 6.94 -23.49
CA ILE A 20 5.11 6.76 -24.35
C ILE A 20 4.21 7.97 -24.14
N LYS A 21 3.77 8.62 -25.22
CA LYS A 21 2.90 9.81 -25.15
C LYS A 21 1.79 9.69 -26.19
N GLY A 22 0.53 9.84 -25.77
CA GLY A 22 -0.60 9.88 -26.71
C GLY A 22 -0.48 11.03 -27.72
N ILE A 23 -1.00 10.84 -28.93
CA ILE A 23 -1.07 11.87 -29.98
C ILE A 23 -2.51 12.04 -30.49
N GLY A 24 -2.80 13.20 -31.07
CA GLY A 24 -4.15 13.56 -31.51
C GLY A 24 -5.12 13.69 -30.33
N VAL A 25 -6.24 12.96 -30.38
CA VAL A 25 -7.28 12.96 -29.33
C VAL A 25 -6.90 12.10 -28.10
N PHE A 26 -5.85 11.30 -28.20
CA PHE A 26 -5.38 10.43 -27.12
C PHE A 26 -4.39 11.19 -26.23
N THR A 27 -4.69 11.28 -24.93
CA THR A 27 -3.90 12.06 -23.98
C THR A 27 -3.25 11.18 -22.92
N GLY A 28 -2.18 11.69 -22.30
CA GLY A 28 -1.43 11.01 -21.26
C GLY A 28 -0.02 10.62 -21.69
N SER A 29 0.83 10.37 -20.70
CA SER A 29 2.19 9.89 -20.93
C SER A 29 2.62 8.92 -19.84
N LYS A 30 3.40 7.90 -20.24
CA LYS A 30 4.02 6.94 -19.33
C LYS A 30 5.53 6.98 -19.56
N LYS A 31 6.29 6.99 -18.47
CA LYS A 31 7.75 6.88 -18.47
C LYS A 31 8.14 5.57 -17.80
N VAL A 32 8.98 4.79 -18.46
CA VAL A 32 9.58 3.55 -17.94
C VAL A 32 11.09 3.71 -17.99
N THR A 33 11.78 3.26 -16.95
CA THR A 33 13.25 3.28 -16.88
C THR A 33 13.81 1.87 -16.94
N PHE A 34 14.92 1.68 -17.65
CA PHE A 34 15.65 0.40 -17.71
C PHE A 34 17.16 0.66 -17.56
N LYS A 35 17.91 -0.34 -17.08
CA LYS A 35 19.37 -0.25 -16.98
C LYS A 35 20.01 -0.84 -18.24
N ILE A 36 20.95 -0.12 -18.81
CA ILE A 36 21.88 -0.60 -19.84
C ILE A 36 23.14 -1.03 -19.11
N VAL A 37 23.52 -2.30 -19.26
CA VAL A 37 24.74 -2.91 -18.70
C VAL A 37 25.70 -3.28 -19.83
N LYS A 38 27.00 -3.35 -19.54
CA LYS A 38 28.03 -3.79 -20.50
C LYS A 38 28.11 -5.31 -20.49
N THR A 39 28.03 -5.95 -21.65
CA THR A 39 28.30 -7.37 -21.82
C THR A 39 29.74 -7.60 -22.29
N ILE A 40 30.42 -8.59 -21.73
CA ILE A 40 31.68 -9.14 -22.28
C ILE A 40 31.47 -10.64 -22.48
N ASN A 41 31.77 -11.16 -23.67
CA ASN A 41 31.56 -12.56 -24.07
C ASN A 41 30.13 -13.09 -23.81
N GLY A 42 29.11 -12.29 -24.11
CA GLY A 42 27.71 -12.71 -24.02
C GLY A 42 27.20 -12.97 -22.59
N LYS A 43 28.00 -12.68 -21.55
CA LYS A 43 27.57 -12.72 -20.15
C LYS A 43 27.42 -11.30 -19.63
N ASP A 44 26.23 -11.03 -19.07
CA ASP A 44 25.95 -9.81 -18.32
C ASP A 44 26.92 -9.74 -17.13
N ILE A 45 27.84 -8.77 -17.15
CA ILE A 45 28.65 -8.47 -15.95
C ILE A 45 27.77 -7.61 -15.06
N ASP A 46 26.99 -8.31 -14.24
CA ASP A 46 26.26 -7.74 -13.13
C ASP A 46 27.27 -7.37 -12.03
N ASP A 47 27.27 -6.12 -11.57
CA ASP A 47 27.30 -5.96 -10.11
C ASP A 47 25.92 -6.39 -9.58
N LYS A 48 25.80 -7.71 -9.48
CA LYS A 48 24.77 -8.57 -8.89
C LYS A 48 23.30 -8.43 -9.37
N THR A 49 22.85 -9.58 -9.85
CA THR A 49 21.49 -10.17 -9.94
C THR A 49 20.59 -10.02 -11.19
N LYS A 50 20.67 -11.08 -12.00
CA LYS A 50 19.58 -11.90 -12.61
C LYS A 50 18.87 -11.31 -13.85
N ASN A 51 19.20 -11.97 -14.96
CA ASN A 51 18.32 -12.56 -15.99
C ASN A 51 16.81 -12.36 -15.72
N GLU A 52 16.09 -11.74 -16.65
CA GLU A 52 14.75 -12.20 -17.07
C GLU A 52 14.18 -11.34 -18.22
N SER A 53 13.47 -12.05 -19.09
CA SER A 53 12.79 -11.65 -20.31
C SER A 53 11.92 -10.39 -20.18
N ALA A 54 11.77 -9.68 -21.30
CA ALA A 54 10.99 -8.46 -21.42
C ALA A 54 9.48 -8.71 -21.27
N ASN A 55 8.98 -8.84 -20.04
CA ASN A 55 7.57 -8.54 -19.71
C ASN A 55 7.28 -8.30 -18.21
N ASP A 56 8.30 -8.33 -17.34
CA ASP A 56 8.12 -8.10 -15.92
C ASP A 56 8.42 -6.65 -15.55
N ILE A 57 7.41 -5.95 -15.03
CA ILE A 57 7.56 -4.67 -14.33
C ILE A 57 8.42 -4.94 -13.09
N LYS A 58 9.76 -4.86 -13.21
CA LYS A 58 10.71 -5.04 -12.09
C LYS A 58 10.33 -4.11 -10.91
N GLY A 59 9.70 -4.70 -9.89
CA GLY A 59 9.87 -4.40 -8.47
C GLY A 59 9.38 -3.05 -7.94
N VAL A 60 8.09 -2.71 -8.09
CA VAL A 60 7.51 -1.57 -7.36
C VAL A 60 7.38 -1.93 -5.87
N SER A 61 8.44 -1.72 -5.09
CA SER A 61 8.48 -2.12 -3.67
C SER A 61 7.48 -1.34 -2.81
N SER A 62 7.14 -0.10 -3.18
CA SER A 62 6.19 0.76 -2.47
C SER A 62 5.38 1.68 -3.40
N ILE A 63 4.09 1.84 -3.11
CA ILE A 63 3.16 2.71 -3.84
C ILE A 63 2.40 3.64 -2.88
N THR A 64 1.73 4.67 -3.40
CA THR A 64 0.97 5.63 -2.60
C THR A 64 -0.32 6.07 -3.27
N ASP A 65 -1.32 6.46 -2.47
CA ASP A 65 -2.58 7.08 -2.93
C ASP A 65 -2.62 8.59 -2.61
N GLY A 66 -1.46 9.20 -2.33
CA GLY A 66 -1.30 10.58 -1.88
C GLY A 66 -1.51 10.77 -0.37
N LYS A 67 -2.13 9.81 0.34
CA LYS A 67 -2.35 9.88 1.80
C LYS A 67 -1.63 8.77 2.55
N LEU A 68 -1.62 7.57 2.00
CA LEU A 68 -1.08 6.35 2.59
C LEU A 68 0.10 5.84 1.77
N ILE A 69 1.05 5.22 2.46
CA ILE A 69 2.18 4.51 1.86
C ILE A 69 1.87 3.02 1.97
N TYR A 70 2.08 2.30 0.89
CA TYR A 70 1.80 0.88 0.77
C TYR A 70 3.07 0.15 0.33
N LYS A 71 3.32 -1.03 0.90
CA LYS A 71 4.31 -1.99 0.40
C LYS A 71 3.61 -3.01 -0.48
N VAL A 72 4.12 -3.24 -1.69
CA VAL A 72 3.63 -4.31 -2.55
C VAL A 72 4.10 -5.65 -1.97
N THR A 73 3.17 -6.58 -1.86
CA THR A 73 3.38 -7.94 -1.31
C THR A 73 3.07 -9.03 -2.32
N LYS A 74 2.38 -8.68 -3.41
CA LYS A 74 2.21 -9.47 -4.61
C LYS A 74 1.98 -8.48 -5.74
N GLU A 75 2.70 -8.65 -6.84
CA GLU A 75 2.54 -7.82 -8.03
C GLU A 75 1.20 -8.13 -8.71
N GLY A 76 0.70 -7.13 -9.43
CA GLY A 76 -0.51 -7.25 -10.24
C GLY A 76 -0.18 -6.87 -11.68
N THR A 77 -1.01 -7.29 -12.61
CA THR A 77 -0.82 -7.04 -14.04
C THR A 77 -1.78 -5.94 -14.53
N LEU A 78 -1.38 -5.22 -15.58
CA LEU A 78 -2.18 -4.17 -16.22
C LEU A 78 -3.43 -4.71 -16.89
N ASP A 79 -3.34 -5.91 -17.48
CA ASP A 79 -4.46 -6.63 -18.08
C ASP A 79 -5.52 -7.10 -17.05
N GLY A 80 -5.25 -6.93 -15.76
CA GLY A 80 -6.16 -7.29 -14.68
C GLY A 80 -6.27 -8.77 -14.37
N LYS A 81 -5.57 -9.66 -15.10
CA LYS A 81 -5.57 -11.12 -14.85
C LYS A 81 -5.04 -11.44 -13.45
N THR A 82 -3.97 -10.74 -13.04
CA THR A 82 -3.44 -10.83 -11.68
C THR A 82 -3.75 -9.56 -10.90
N VAL A 83 -4.57 -9.70 -9.87
CA VAL A 83 -4.78 -8.61 -8.89
C VAL A 83 -3.67 -8.67 -7.83
N GLY A 84 -2.88 -7.61 -7.75
CA GLY A 84 -1.81 -7.49 -6.78
C GLY A 84 -2.31 -7.38 -5.34
N LYS A 85 -1.39 -7.47 -4.38
CA LYS A 85 -1.69 -7.32 -2.94
C LYS A 85 -0.75 -6.34 -2.30
N VAL A 86 -1.28 -5.48 -1.43
CA VAL A 86 -0.49 -4.48 -0.72
C VAL A 86 -0.79 -4.45 0.78
N THR A 87 0.22 -4.02 1.53
CA THR A 87 0.13 -3.73 2.97
C THR A 87 0.30 -2.23 3.21
N VAL A 88 -0.59 -1.61 3.99
CA VAL A 88 -0.38 -0.22 4.43
C VAL A 88 0.79 -0.16 5.40
N VAL A 89 1.80 0.65 5.10
CA VAL A 89 3.00 0.79 5.94
C VAL A 89 3.13 2.18 6.57
N GLY A 90 2.36 3.17 6.13
CA GLY A 90 2.55 4.53 6.60
C GLY A 90 1.46 5.52 6.23
N LEU A 91 1.50 6.68 6.89
CA LEU A 91 0.94 7.94 6.40
C LEU A 91 1.99 8.62 5.52
N LYS A 92 1.59 9.19 4.39
CA LYS A 92 2.46 10.05 3.58
C LYS A 92 2.78 11.38 4.28
N LYS A 93 1.80 11.95 5.00
CA LYS A 93 1.96 13.17 5.80
C LYS A 93 1.45 12.96 7.23
N LYS A 94 2.23 13.33 8.25
CA LYS A 94 1.84 13.18 9.68
C LYS A 94 0.74 14.16 10.12
N SER A 95 0.47 15.20 9.33
CA SER A 95 -0.59 16.20 9.55
C SER A 95 -1.99 15.69 9.23
N LEU A 96 -2.13 14.55 8.55
CA LEU A 96 -3.42 14.01 8.11
C LEU A 96 -4.35 13.75 9.31
N LYS A 97 -5.55 14.34 9.24
CA LYS A 97 -6.60 14.22 10.28
C LYS A 97 -7.54 13.05 10.03
N LYS A 98 -7.74 12.62 8.77
CA LYS A 98 -8.64 11.54 8.39
C LYS A 98 -8.02 10.72 7.27
N VAL A 99 -8.10 9.39 7.34
CA VAL A 99 -7.67 8.50 6.24
C VAL A 99 -8.66 7.36 6.04
N SER A 100 -8.73 6.85 4.82
CA SER A 100 -9.53 5.69 4.45
C SER A 100 -8.64 4.67 3.75
N ILE A 101 -8.51 3.50 4.35
CA ILE A 101 -7.82 2.36 3.77
C ILE A 101 -8.82 1.67 2.83
N LYS A 102 -8.72 1.96 1.54
CA LYS A 102 -9.60 1.38 0.51
C LYS A 102 -9.45 -0.15 0.48
N SER A 103 -10.51 -0.84 0.04
CA SER A 103 -10.46 -2.30 -0.17
C SER A 103 -9.58 -2.69 -1.35
N VAL A 104 -9.60 -1.86 -2.39
CA VAL A 104 -8.79 -1.97 -3.60
C VAL A 104 -8.19 -0.58 -3.87
N LEU A 105 -6.92 -0.57 -4.22
CA LEU A 105 -6.18 0.59 -4.72
C LEU A 105 -5.91 0.35 -6.20
N ILE A 106 -6.12 1.37 -7.03
CA ILE A 106 -5.64 1.37 -8.41
C ILE A 106 -4.43 2.29 -8.42
N TYR A 107 -3.30 1.78 -8.89
CA TYR A 107 -2.06 2.53 -9.01
C TYR A 107 -1.50 2.26 -10.41
N GLU A 108 -1.37 3.31 -11.21
CA GLU A 108 -0.89 3.22 -12.59
C GLU A 108 -1.63 2.17 -13.44
N GLY A 109 -2.96 2.12 -13.34
CA GLY A 109 -3.79 1.14 -14.05
C GLY A 109 -3.86 -0.25 -13.42
N VAL A 110 -2.92 -0.62 -12.54
CA VAL A 110 -2.91 -1.93 -11.88
C VAL A 110 -3.78 -1.95 -10.62
N LYS A 111 -4.59 -3.00 -10.46
CA LYS A 111 -5.44 -3.23 -9.29
C LYS A 111 -4.68 -3.95 -8.17
N TYR A 112 -4.73 -3.39 -6.96
CA TYR A 112 -4.17 -3.99 -5.74
C TYR A 112 -5.22 -4.15 -4.64
N LYS A 113 -5.37 -5.36 -4.11
CA LYS A 113 -6.14 -5.61 -2.88
C LYS A 113 -5.32 -5.15 -1.67
N VAL A 114 -5.91 -4.29 -0.82
CA VAL A 114 -5.29 -3.91 0.45
C VAL A 114 -5.62 -4.96 1.50
N THR A 115 -4.64 -5.80 1.85
CA THR A 115 -4.85 -7.01 2.65
C THR A 115 -4.39 -6.85 4.10
N ALA A 116 -3.50 -5.91 4.40
CA ALA A 116 -2.94 -5.76 5.74
C ALA A 116 -2.60 -4.32 6.13
N ILE A 117 -2.52 -4.11 7.45
CA ILE A 117 -1.90 -2.94 8.08
C ILE A 117 -0.62 -3.40 8.77
N GLY A 118 0.50 -2.82 8.34
CA GLY A 118 1.85 -3.17 8.75
C GLY A 118 2.19 -2.77 10.19
N LYS A 119 3.33 -3.27 10.67
CA LYS A 119 3.87 -2.97 12.01
C LYS A 119 4.10 -1.46 12.10
N LYS A 120 3.57 -0.83 13.16
CA LYS A 120 3.72 0.61 13.42
C LYS A 120 3.22 1.55 12.29
N ALA A 121 2.36 1.10 11.37
CA ALA A 121 1.97 1.87 10.18
C ALA A 121 1.43 3.29 10.47
N PHE A 122 0.64 3.45 11.53
CA PHE A 122 0.13 4.75 11.99
C PHE A 122 0.76 5.18 13.31
N LYS A 123 1.92 4.63 13.70
CA LYS A 123 2.55 4.98 14.98
C LYS A 123 2.76 6.48 15.08
N ASN A 124 2.39 7.03 16.24
CA ASN A 124 2.48 8.46 16.56
C ASN A 124 1.74 9.37 15.56
N GLY A 125 0.60 8.93 15.02
CA GLY A 125 -0.31 9.79 14.24
C GLY A 125 -0.97 10.87 15.10
N LYS A 126 -0.19 11.86 15.58
CA LYS A 126 -0.61 12.85 16.59
C LYS A 126 -1.79 13.72 16.15
N LYS A 127 -2.01 13.91 14.85
CA LYS A 127 -3.12 14.71 14.30
C LYS A 127 -4.29 13.85 13.78
N LEU A 128 -4.11 12.52 13.68
CA LEU A 128 -5.08 11.60 13.10
C LEU A 128 -6.28 11.42 14.04
N LYS A 129 -7.47 11.80 13.56
CA LYS A 129 -8.74 11.77 14.29
C LYS A 129 -9.65 10.60 13.89
N SER A 130 -9.63 10.18 12.61
CA SER A 130 -10.46 9.06 12.15
C SER A 130 -9.80 8.19 11.08
N ILE A 131 -10.09 6.88 11.15
CA ILE A 131 -9.61 5.89 10.17
C ILE A 131 -10.77 4.99 9.74
N VAL A 132 -10.90 4.74 8.44
CA VAL A 132 -11.77 3.69 7.90
C VAL A 132 -10.92 2.54 7.36
N ILE A 133 -11.22 1.30 7.74
CA ILE A 133 -10.53 0.08 7.32
C ILE A 133 -11.42 -0.69 6.34
N GLY A 134 -10.98 -0.84 5.10
CA GLY A 134 -11.73 -1.50 4.02
C GLY A 134 -11.92 -3.00 4.19
N LYS A 135 -12.87 -3.55 3.43
CA LYS A 135 -13.37 -4.94 3.53
C LYS A 135 -12.34 -6.06 3.32
N ASN A 136 -11.23 -5.78 2.65
CA ASN A 136 -10.22 -6.78 2.27
C ASN A 136 -9.10 -6.97 3.30
N VAL A 137 -9.00 -6.07 4.29
CA VAL A 137 -7.95 -6.15 5.31
C VAL A 137 -8.18 -7.36 6.22
N SER A 138 -7.25 -8.31 6.23
CA SER A 138 -7.32 -9.53 7.05
C SER A 138 -6.32 -9.54 8.22
N LYS A 139 -5.33 -8.64 8.20
CA LYS A 139 -4.27 -8.56 9.22
C LYS A 139 -4.02 -7.12 9.68
N ILE A 140 -3.94 -6.93 11.00
CA ILE A 140 -3.48 -5.68 11.63
C ILE A 140 -2.31 -6.03 12.55
N SER A 141 -1.15 -5.45 12.29
CA SER A 141 0.10 -5.85 12.95
C SER A 141 0.37 -5.07 14.25
N LYS A 142 1.34 -5.55 15.03
CA LYS A 142 1.73 -4.97 16.33
C LYS A 142 2.01 -3.47 16.22
N GLY A 143 1.38 -2.71 17.11
CA GLY A 143 1.58 -1.26 17.21
C GLY A 143 1.04 -0.44 16.04
N ALA A 144 0.19 -0.99 15.17
CA ALA A 144 -0.34 -0.29 14.00
C ALA A 144 -0.89 1.11 14.34
N PHE A 145 -1.58 1.28 15.47
CA PHE A 145 -2.14 2.56 15.92
C PHE A 145 -1.49 3.09 17.20
N ALA A 146 -0.30 2.61 17.56
CA ALA A 146 0.35 2.97 18.81
C ALA A 146 0.64 4.49 18.87
N GLY A 147 0.28 5.15 19.97
CA GLY A 147 0.52 6.58 20.18
C GLY A 147 -0.38 7.52 19.38
N CYS A 148 -1.46 7.03 18.76
CA CYS A 148 -2.47 7.87 18.09
C CYS A 148 -3.38 8.59 19.12
N LYS A 149 -2.81 9.53 19.89
CA LYS A 149 -3.47 10.17 21.05
C LYS A 149 -4.73 11.00 20.70
N LYS A 150 -4.89 11.45 19.45
CA LYS A 150 -6.06 12.23 18.98
C LYS A 150 -7.10 11.39 18.20
N LEU A 151 -6.88 10.08 18.09
CA LEU A 151 -7.78 9.19 17.36
C LEU A 151 -9.09 9.04 18.13
N LYS A 152 -10.19 9.50 17.51
CA LYS A 152 -11.55 9.46 18.08
C LYS A 152 -12.38 8.32 17.49
N SER A 153 -12.10 7.89 16.26
CA SER A 153 -12.87 6.81 15.64
C SER A 153 -12.06 5.92 14.71
N ILE A 154 -12.31 4.61 14.79
CA ILE A 154 -11.88 3.63 13.80
C ILE A 154 -13.13 2.90 13.31
N THR A 155 -13.37 2.88 12.00
CA THR A 155 -14.46 2.10 11.41
C THR A 155 -13.88 0.91 10.67
N ILE A 156 -14.18 -0.30 11.14
CA ILE A 156 -13.73 -1.56 10.54
C ILE A 156 -14.85 -2.10 9.68
N LYS A 157 -14.68 -2.07 8.35
CA LYS A 157 -15.61 -2.71 7.40
C LYS A 157 -15.26 -4.18 7.11
N SER A 158 -14.04 -4.60 7.43
CA SER A 158 -13.59 -5.98 7.20
C SER A 158 -14.24 -6.97 8.15
N LYS A 159 -14.69 -8.10 7.59
CA LYS A 159 -15.11 -9.30 8.33
C LYS A 159 -13.99 -10.37 8.40
N LYS A 160 -12.82 -10.09 7.80
CA LYS A 160 -11.72 -11.05 7.55
C LYS A 160 -10.58 -10.99 8.56
N ILE A 161 -10.63 -10.08 9.53
CA ILE A 161 -9.56 -9.92 10.54
C ILE A 161 -9.55 -11.10 11.50
N LYS A 162 -8.46 -11.89 11.48
CA LYS A 162 -8.34 -13.10 12.31
C LYS A 162 -7.95 -12.80 13.75
N LYS A 163 -6.98 -11.90 13.96
CA LYS A 163 -6.39 -11.60 15.28
C LYS A 163 -6.15 -10.10 15.44
N PHE A 164 -6.30 -9.62 16.68
CA PHE A 164 -5.85 -8.29 17.13
C PHE A 164 -4.77 -8.53 18.19
N VAL A 165 -3.56 -8.01 17.96
CA VAL A 165 -2.39 -8.33 18.81
C VAL A 165 -2.20 -7.28 19.91
N LYS A 166 -1.65 -7.71 21.06
CA LYS A 166 -1.36 -6.82 22.20
C LYS A 166 -0.53 -5.62 21.75
N GLY A 167 -0.96 -4.43 22.14
CA GLY A 167 -0.29 -3.17 21.80
C GLY A 167 -0.67 -2.57 20.44
N THR A 168 -1.58 -3.18 19.67
CA THR A 168 -2.16 -2.58 18.44
C THR A 168 -2.67 -1.16 18.69
N PHE A 169 -3.28 -0.94 19.86
CA PHE A 169 -3.90 0.32 20.27
C PHE A 169 -3.19 0.99 21.46
N LYS A 170 -1.91 0.68 21.72
CA LYS A 170 -1.17 1.25 22.87
C LYS A 170 -1.19 2.78 22.81
N GLY A 171 -1.71 3.45 23.83
CA GLY A 171 -1.78 4.92 23.89
C GLY A 171 -2.91 5.56 23.07
N VAL A 172 -3.85 4.78 22.52
CA VAL A 172 -5.12 5.31 22.01
C VAL A 172 -6.04 5.60 23.21
N LYS A 173 -6.63 6.80 23.26
CA LYS A 173 -7.47 7.24 24.40
C LYS A 173 -8.78 6.45 24.51
N LYS A 174 -9.32 6.33 25.73
CA LYS A 174 -10.60 5.64 26.03
C LYS A 174 -11.80 6.24 25.28
N ILE A 175 -11.75 7.53 24.94
CA ILE A 175 -12.78 8.22 24.13
C ILE A 175 -12.89 7.69 22.69
N CYS A 176 -11.90 6.93 22.20
CA CYS A 176 -11.94 6.39 20.86
C CYS A 176 -13.06 5.34 20.75
N VAL A 177 -13.81 5.40 19.64
CA VAL A 177 -14.87 4.45 19.31
C VAL A 177 -14.43 3.60 18.12
N ILE A 178 -14.37 2.28 18.32
CA ILE A 178 -14.15 1.33 17.23
C ILE A 178 -15.50 0.76 16.79
N LYS A 179 -15.93 1.15 15.59
CA LYS A 179 -17.12 0.60 14.93
C LYS A 179 -16.73 -0.68 14.18
N VAL A 180 -17.44 -1.77 14.41
CA VAL A 180 -17.17 -3.07 13.77
C VAL A 180 -18.41 -3.57 13.00
N PRO A 181 -18.27 -4.54 12.06
CA PRO A 181 -19.43 -5.06 11.36
C PRO A 181 -20.37 -5.80 12.33
N LYS A 182 -21.69 -5.61 12.18
CA LYS A 182 -22.72 -6.25 13.04
C LYS A 182 -22.47 -7.76 13.21
N ALA A 183 -22.23 -8.46 12.11
CA ALA A 183 -21.93 -9.90 12.07
C ALA A 183 -20.66 -10.34 12.81
N LYS A 184 -19.74 -9.43 13.13
CA LYS A 184 -18.50 -9.72 13.88
C LYS A 184 -18.43 -8.98 15.22
N LYS A 185 -19.49 -8.29 15.65
CA LYS A 185 -19.50 -7.40 16.83
C LYS A 185 -18.99 -8.10 18.09
N LYS A 186 -19.60 -9.21 18.49
CA LYS A 186 -19.24 -9.98 19.71
C LYS A 186 -17.78 -10.46 19.66
N VAL A 187 -17.40 -11.10 18.55
CA VAL A 187 -16.04 -11.67 18.36
C VAL A 187 -14.97 -10.59 18.33
N TYR A 188 -15.19 -9.50 17.60
CA TYR A 188 -14.20 -8.43 17.48
C TYR A 188 -14.10 -7.61 18.76
N ALA A 189 -15.21 -7.31 19.44
CA ALA A 189 -15.17 -6.66 20.74
C ALA A 189 -14.27 -7.42 21.72
N LYS A 190 -14.49 -8.74 21.89
CA LYS A 190 -13.65 -9.59 22.77
C LYS A 190 -12.17 -9.53 22.37
N LYS A 191 -11.86 -9.71 21.08
CA LYS A 191 -10.46 -9.71 20.59
C LYS A 191 -9.78 -8.34 20.72
N ILE A 192 -10.51 -7.26 20.45
CA ILE A 192 -10.01 -5.87 20.55
C ILE A 192 -9.73 -5.50 22.01
N LYS A 193 -10.60 -5.89 22.95
CA LYS A 193 -10.38 -5.69 24.39
C LYS A 193 -9.16 -6.49 24.86
N LYS A 194 -9.03 -7.77 24.47
CA LYS A 194 -7.83 -8.59 24.74
C LYS A 194 -6.54 -8.00 24.17
N ALA A 195 -6.63 -7.25 23.07
CA ALA A 195 -5.49 -6.54 22.49
C ALA A 195 -5.06 -5.27 23.28
N GLY A 196 -5.77 -4.94 24.36
CA GLY A 196 -5.47 -3.83 25.27
C GLY A 196 -6.21 -2.53 24.94
N PHE A 197 -7.24 -2.56 24.10
CA PHE A 197 -8.05 -1.38 23.82
C PHE A 197 -9.04 -1.10 24.95
N LYS A 198 -8.93 0.07 25.59
CA LYS A 198 -9.78 0.45 26.74
C LYS A 198 -11.06 1.20 26.35
N GLY A 199 -11.19 1.68 25.10
CA GLY A 199 -12.33 2.48 24.64
C GLY A 199 -13.57 1.67 24.24
N ILE A 200 -14.52 2.34 23.59
CA ILE A 200 -15.82 1.75 23.22
C ILE A 200 -15.69 0.95 21.92
N VAL A 201 -16.25 -0.27 21.88
CA VAL A 201 -16.38 -1.06 20.66
C VAL A 201 -17.86 -1.31 20.40
N LYS A 202 -18.38 -0.89 19.24
CA LYS A 202 -19.80 -1.04 18.91
C LYS A 202 -20.07 -1.49 17.48
#